data_AF-A0A0D2PDN6-F1
#
_entry.id   AF-A0A0D2PDN6-F1
#
_cell.length_a   1.000
_cell.length_b   1.000
_cell.length_c   1.000
_cell.angle_alpha   90.00
_cell.angle_beta   90.00
_cell.angle_gamma   90.00
#
_symmetry.space_group_name_H-M   'P 1'
#
loop_
_entity.id
_entity.type
_entity.pdbx_description
1 polymer ?
#
loop_
_entity_poly.entity_id
_entity_poly.type
_entity_poly.pdbx_seq_one_letter_code
_entity_poly.pdbx_strand_id
1 'polypeptide(L)'
;MDWAFVQKSWEKWASSNIGSSGQPLKAALLINYDPLRPSRLLSTIAEQEGIKISPIELSQFVNFIKRNKLQKETFMIGNNQSLNTSKSAGEGAIVMQASVFLLVALYDGSIGLASRAMASVDQLVWQLNRKNL
;
A
#
# COMPACT_ATOMS: atom_id res chain seq x y z
N MET A 1 13.37 5.90 13.84
CA MET A 1 11.97 5.68 13.45
C MET A 1 11.22 5.13 14.63
N ASP A 2 10.13 5.76 15.05
CA ASP A 2 9.29 5.28 16.14
C ASP A 2 8.31 4.23 15.60
N TRP A 3 8.71 2.96 15.67
CA TRP A 3 7.92 1.84 15.18
C TRP A 3 6.59 1.65 15.91
N ALA A 4 6.55 1.94 17.22
CA ALA A 4 5.34 1.84 18.01
C ALA A 4 4.30 2.87 17.54
N PHE A 5 4.76 4.09 17.20
CA PHE A 5 3.89 5.10 16.61
C PHE A 5 3.38 4.70 15.21
N VAL A 6 4.25 4.16 14.34
CA VAL A 6 3.86 3.71 13.00
C VAL A 6 2.81 2.61 13.10
N GLN A 7 3.05 1.60 13.94
CA GLN A 7 2.13 0.49 14.14
C GLN A 7 0.79 0.96 14.71
N LYS A 8 0.80 1.80 15.74
CA LYS A 8 -0.44 2.35 16.33
C LYS A 8 -1.22 3.21 15.33
N SER A 9 -0.52 4.01 14.53
CA SER A 9 -1.14 4.86 13.49
C SER A 9 -1.74 4.00 12.38
N TRP A 10 -1.01 2.96 11.98
CA TRP A 10 -1.49 1.96 11.03
C TRP A 10 -2.74 1.25 11.54
N GLU A 11 -2.70 0.64 12.72
CA GLU A 11 -3.83 -0.11 13.30
C GLU A 11 -5.08 0.77 13.43
N LYS A 12 -4.91 2.01 13.91
CA LYS A 12 -6.01 2.98 14.00
C LYS A 12 -6.59 3.30 12.62
N TRP A 13 -5.74 3.56 11.63
CA TRP A 13 -6.20 3.86 10.28
C TRP A 13 -6.85 2.66 9.60
N ALA A 14 -6.22 1.49 9.69
CA ALA A 14 -6.66 0.22 9.12
C ALA A 14 -8.06 -0.17 9.62
N SER A 15 -8.30 -0.05 10.93
CA SER A 15 -9.60 -0.36 11.54
C SER A 15 -10.77 0.49 11.02
N SER A 16 -10.49 1.70 10.52
CA SER A 16 -11.52 2.63 10.02
C SER A 16 -11.64 2.63 8.49
N ASN A 17 -10.58 2.24 7.79
CA ASN A 17 -10.47 2.44 6.34
C ASN A 17 -10.46 1.15 5.54
N ILE A 18 -10.23 0.00 6.17
CA ILE A 18 -10.12 -1.28 5.46
C ILE A 18 -11.11 -2.28 6.04
N GLY A 19 -11.93 -2.87 5.18
CA GLY A 19 -12.95 -3.83 5.58
C GLY A 19 -13.86 -4.23 4.41
N SER A 20 -14.84 -5.09 4.70
CA SER A 20 -15.68 -5.72 3.68
C SER A 20 -16.99 -4.97 3.39
N SER A 21 -17.39 -3.97 4.19
CA SER A 21 -18.69 -3.29 4.02
C SER A 21 -18.66 -1.83 4.46
N GLY A 22 -18.64 -0.92 3.47
CA GLY A 22 -18.71 0.52 3.66
C GLY A 22 -17.35 1.23 3.81
N GLN A 23 -16.28 0.47 4.02
CA GLN A 23 -14.91 0.98 4.02
C GLN A 23 -14.41 1.29 2.59
N PRO A 24 -13.53 2.28 2.45
CA PRO A 24 -12.98 2.67 1.15
C PRO A 24 -11.95 1.68 0.59
N LEU A 25 -11.33 0.84 1.43
CA LEU A 25 -10.28 -0.08 1.02
C LEU A 25 -10.64 -1.52 1.37
N LYS A 26 -10.20 -2.45 0.53
CA LYS A 26 -10.36 -3.90 0.70
C LYS A 26 -9.18 -4.52 1.41
N ALA A 27 -7.98 -4.02 1.12
CA ALA A 27 -6.75 -4.44 1.76
C ALA A 27 -5.67 -3.36 1.62
N ALA A 28 -4.66 -3.37 2.48
CA ALA A 28 -3.48 -2.54 2.30
C ALA A 28 -2.23 -3.18 2.91
N LEU A 29 -1.09 -2.68 2.47
CA LEU A 29 0.24 -3.12 2.80
C LEU A 29 1.13 -1.89 3.03
N LEU A 30 1.78 -1.81 4.19
CA LEU A 30 2.79 -0.79 4.47
C LEU A 30 4.18 -1.43 4.49
N ILE A 31 5.06 -0.94 3.63
CA ILE A 31 6.40 -1.48 3.42
C ILE A 31 7.42 -0.44 3.88
N ASN A 32 8.42 -0.87 4.64
CA ASN A 32 9.59 -0.04 4.92
C ASN A 32 10.41 0.09 3.65
N TYR A 33 10.36 1.26 3.02
CA TYR A 33 10.98 1.57 1.76
C TYR A 33 11.80 2.85 1.90
N ASP A 34 13.01 2.73 2.45
CA ASP A 34 14.00 3.81 2.42
C ASP A 34 14.69 3.81 1.05
N PRO A 35 14.44 4.81 0.18
CA PRO A 35 15.05 4.87 -1.15
C PRO A 35 16.54 5.27 -1.10
N LEU A 36 16.99 5.87 0.02
CA LEU A 36 18.35 6.33 0.22
C LEU A 36 19.24 5.29 0.89
N ARG A 37 18.65 4.37 1.67
CA ARG A 37 19.38 3.22 2.21
C ARG A 37 19.32 2.02 1.26
N PRO A 38 20.46 1.36 1.00
CA PRO A 38 20.52 0.11 0.23
C PRO A 38 19.96 -1.10 1.02
N SER A 39 18.91 -0.89 1.83
CA SER A 39 18.29 -1.83 2.75
C SER A 39 18.11 -3.20 2.10
N ARG A 40 18.97 -4.15 2.48
CA ARG A 40 18.95 -5.53 1.98
C ARG A 40 17.78 -6.35 2.51
N LEU A 41 17.06 -5.81 3.49
CA LEU A 41 15.89 -6.41 4.11
C LEU A 41 14.75 -5.38 4.03
N LEU A 42 13.99 -5.45 2.95
CA LEU A 42 12.68 -4.80 2.91
C LEU A 42 11.80 -5.56 3.89
N SER A 43 11.30 -4.86 4.91
CA SER A 43 10.40 -5.46 5.88
C SER A 43 8.99 -4.95 5.63
N THR A 44 8.07 -5.89 5.47
CA THR A 44 6.64 -5.59 5.61
C THR A 44 6.41 -5.13 7.04
N ILE A 45 5.86 -3.93 7.20
CA ILE A 45 5.58 -3.34 8.51
C ILE A 45 4.19 -3.79 8.97
N ALA A 46 3.24 -3.83 8.03
CA ALA A 46 1.90 -4.28 8.34
C ALA A 46 1.19 -4.81 7.09
N GLU A 47 0.54 -5.96 7.26
CA GLU A 47 -0.37 -6.59 6.32
C GLU A 47 -1.78 -6.55 6.90
N GLN A 48 -2.78 -6.24 6.09
CA GLN A 48 -4.17 -6.46 6.48
C GLN A 48 -4.73 -7.74 5.84
N GLU A 49 -5.65 -8.36 6.58
CA GLU A 49 -6.34 -9.62 6.28
C GLU A 49 -6.69 -9.75 4.78
N GLY A 50 -5.99 -10.65 4.08
CA GLY A 50 -6.18 -10.92 2.66
C GLY A 50 -4.94 -10.67 1.79
N ILE A 51 -3.94 -9.92 2.26
CA ILE A 51 -2.62 -9.81 1.60
C ILE A 51 -1.63 -10.69 2.36
N LYS A 52 -1.19 -11.78 1.73
CA LYS A 52 0.01 -12.53 2.12
C LYS A 52 1.03 -12.36 1.02
N ILE A 53 2.06 -11.55 1.24
CA ILE A 53 3.12 -11.34 0.26
C ILE A 53 4.40 -12.02 0.76
N SER A 54 4.99 -12.87 -0.07
CA SER A 54 6.28 -13.48 0.26
C SER A 54 7.41 -12.43 0.18
N PRO A 55 8.52 -12.61 0.92
CA PRO A 55 9.67 -11.72 0.81
C PRO A 55 10.24 -11.59 -0.61
N ILE A 56 10.12 -12.65 -1.41
CA ILE A 56 10.56 -12.68 -2.81
C ILE A 56 9.66 -11.79 -3.69
N GLU A 57 8.34 -11.94 -3.58
CA GLU A 57 7.36 -11.11 -4.30
C GLU A 57 7.49 -9.64 -3.91
N LEU A 58 7.68 -9.35 -2.62
CA LEU A 58 7.87 -7.99 -2.13
C LEU A 58 9.14 -7.33 -2.71
N SER A 59 10.24 -8.08 -2.80
CA SER A 59 11.47 -7.61 -3.44
C SER A 59 11.27 -7.35 -4.93
N GLN A 60 10.56 -8.24 -5.63
CA GLN A 60 10.21 -8.05 -7.05
C GLN A 60 9.33 -6.83 -7.26
N PHE A 61 8.31 -6.63 -6.42
CA PHE A 61 7.43 -5.45 -6.45
C PHE A 61 8.22 -4.16 -6.26
N VAL A 62 9.10 -4.09 -5.26
CA VAL A 62 9.88 -2.88 -5.01
C VAL A 62 10.86 -2.60 -6.17
N ASN A 63 11.50 -3.63 -6.71
CA ASN A 63 12.35 -3.49 -7.89
C ASN A 63 11.54 -3.00 -9.11
N PHE A 64 10.28 -3.41 -9.23
CA PHE A 64 9.36 -2.96 -10.26
C PHE A 64 9.04 -1.46 -10.12
N ILE A 65 8.73 -1.00 -8.90
CA ILE A 65 8.53 0.43 -8.58
C ILE A 65 9.78 1.25 -8.91
N LYS A 66 10.96 0.80 -8.46
CA LYS A 66 12.25 1.47 -8.72
C LYS A 66 12.54 1.66 -10.20
N ARG A 67 12.11 0.72 -11.04
CA ARG A 67 12.32 0.77 -12.49
C ARG A 67 11.29 1.65 -13.22
N ASN A 68 10.38 2.31 -12.48
CA ASN A 68 9.29 3.15 -12.99
C ASN A 68 8.44 2.46 -14.07
N LYS A 69 8.26 1.14 -13.95
CA LYS A 69 7.53 0.33 -14.95
C LYS A 69 6.02 0.26 -14.72
N LEU A 70 5.52 0.96 -13.70
CA LEU A 70 4.10 0.97 -13.30
C LEU A 70 3.12 1.30 -14.41
N GLN A 71 3.54 2.05 -15.44
CA GLN A 71 2.65 2.46 -16.52
C GLN A 71 2.47 1.42 -17.65
N LYS A 72 3.28 0.34 -17.69
CA LYS A 72 3.27 -0.61 -18.83
C LYS A 72 3.16 -2.08 -18.46
N GLU A 73 3.32 -2.44 -17.19
CA GLU A 73 3.42 -3.85 -16.78
C GLU A 73 2.48 -4.12 -15.59
N THR A 74 1.85 -5.31 -15.59
CA THR A 74 0.98 -5.79 -14.51
C THR A 74 1.82 -6.44 -13.43
N PHE A 75 1.52 -6.18 -12.17
CA PHE A 75 2.14 -6.88 -11.04
C PHE A 75 1.07 -7.64 -10.25
N MET A 76 1.41 -8.85 -9.79
CA MET A 76 0.55 -9.67 -8.94
C MET A 76 1.06 -9.57 -7.50
N ILE A 77 0.25 -9.01 -6.60
CA ILE A 77 0.57 -9.00 -5.17
C ILE A 77 -0.08 -10.23 -4.52
N GLY A 78 0.76 -11.16 -4.06
CA GLY A 78 0.33 -12.37 -3.36
C GLY A 78 -0.58 -13.28 -4.20
N ASN A 79 -1.35 -14.10 -3.48
CA ASN A 79 -2.08 -15.26 -4.02
C ASN A 79 -3.36 -14.93 -4.82
N ASN A 80 -3.40 -13.81 -5.59
CA ASN A 80 -4.31 -13.51 -6.75
C ASN A 80 -4.76 -12.03 -6.90
N GLN A 81 -4.15 -11.04 -6.25
CA GLN A 81 -4.56 -9.64 -6.43
C GLN A 81 -3.76 -8.98 -7.55
N SER A 82 -4.37 -8.87 -8.73
CA SER A 82 -3.76 -8.24 -9.90
C SER A 82 -3.85 -6.72 -9.82
N LEU A 83 -2.70 -6.04 -9.68
CA LEU A 83 -2.57 -4.60 -9.88
C LEU A 83 -2.61 -4.34 -11.39
N ASN A 84 -3.80 -4.34 -11.98
CA ASN A 84 -3.96 -4.03 -13.39
C ASN A 84 -4.83 -2.78 -13.56
N THR A 85 -4.22 -1.71 -14.04
CA THR A 85 -4.93 -0.48 -14.44
C THR A 85 -5.80 -0.67 -15.69
N SER A 86 -5.69 -1.82 -16.38
CA SER A 86 -6.47 -2.16 -17.58
C SER A 86 -7.67 -3.08 -17.35
N LYS A 87 -7.94 -3.55 -16.11
CA LYS A 87 -9.18 -4.29 -15.81
C LYS A 87 -10.35 -3.33 -15.59
N SER A 88 -11.39 -3.48 -16.39
CA SER A 88 -12.59 -2.65 -16.47
C SER A 88 -13.69 -3.04 -15.47
N ALA A 89 -13.35 -3.26 -14.20
CA ALA A 89 -14.33 -3.69 -13.20
C ALA A 89 -14.13 -3.02 -11.83
N GLY A 90 -13.93 -1.70 -11.78
CA GLY A 90 -13.94 -0.89 -10.54
C GLY A 90 -12.84 -1.17 -9.50
N GLU A 91 -12.23 -2.34 -9.51
CA GLU A 91 -11.11 -2.68 -8.66
C GLU A 91 -9.85 -1.93 -9.13
N GLY A 92 -9.11 -1.43 -8.16
CA GLY A 92 -7.89 -0.71 -8.43
C GLY A 92 -6.94 -0.71 -7.25
N ALA A 93 -5.76 -0.17 -7.48
CA ALA A 93 -4.74 -0.06 -6.47
C ALA A 93 -4.11 1.32 -6.48
N ILE A 94 -3.87 1.82 -5.29
CA ILE A 94 -3.16 3.05 -5.03
C ILE A 94 -1.79 2.64 -4.50
N VAL A 95 -0.75 3.05 -5.22
CA VAL A 95 0.63 2.91 -4.75
C VAL A 95 1.14 4.30 -4.45
N MET A 96 1.45 4.55 -3.18
CA MET A 96 1.91 5.86 -2.72
C MET A 96 3.22 5.73 -1.97
N GLN A 97 4.22 6.48 -2.44
CA GLN A 97 5.50 6.59 -1.79
C GLN A 97 5.48 7.76 -0.79
N ALA A 98 5.81 7.47 0.46
CA ALA A 98 6.15 8.44 1.50
C ALA A 98 7.69 8.57 1.64
N SER A 99 8.17 9.31 2.63
CA SER A 99 9.61 9.57 2.86
C SER A 99 10.43 8.26 2.87
N VAL A 100 10.02 7.31 3.69
CA VAL A 100 10.69 6.00 3.87
C VAL A 100 9.71 4.83 3.86
N PHE A 101 8.48 5.06 3.41
CA PHE A 101 7.46 4.01 3.32
C PHE A 101 6.90 3.93 1.92
N LEU A 102 6.51 2.73 1.55
CA LEU A 102 5.68 2.49 0.38
C LEU A 102 4.36 1.91 0.87
N LEU A 103 3.28 2.64 0.62
CA LEU A 103 1.92 2.24 0.92
C LEU A 103 1.28 1.70 -0.35
N VAL A 104 0.78 0.47 -0.27
CA VAL A 104 -0.03 -0.14 -1.32
C VAL A 104 -1.40 -0.39 -0.76
N ALA A 105 -2.42 0.20 -1.37
CA ALA A 105 -3.80 0.07 -0.92
C ALA A 105 -4.67 -0.40 -2.09
N LEU A 106 -5.51 -1.39 -1.84
CA LEU A 106 -6.44 -1.96 -2.81
C LEU A 106 -7.84 -1.50 -2.48
N TYR A 107 -8.58 -1.10 -3.50
CA TYR A 107 -9.97 -0.73 -3.37
C TYR A 107 -10.79 -1.48 -4.42
N ASP A 108 -12.08 -1.61 -4.13
CA ASP A 108 -13.07 -2.20 -5.00
C ASP A 108 -14.14 -1.14 -5.30
N GLY A 109 -14.61 -1.08 -6.54
CA GLY A 109 -15.80 -0.33 -6.94
C GLY A 109 -15.59 0.98 -7.72
N SER A 110 -16.57 1.89 -7.63
CA SER A 110 -16.67 3.03 -8.55
C SER A 110 -15.59 4.10 -8.33
N ILE A 111 -15.51 5.06 -9.25
CA ILE A 111 -14.62 6.24 -9.15
C ILE A 111 -14.78 7.00 -7.82
N GLY A 112 -15.99 7.01 -7.23
CA GLY A 112 -16.24 7.65 -5.93
C GLY A 112 -15.60 6.91 -4.75
N LEU A 113 -15.51 5.58 -4.82
CA LEU A 113 -14.78 4.78 -3.83
C LEU A 113 -13.27 4.94 -4.02
N ALA A 114 -12.80 5.04 -5.27
CA ALA A 114 -11.41 5.37 -5.56
C ALA A 114 -10.99 6.73 -4.96
N SER A 115 -11.83 7.76 -5.08
CA SER A 115 -11.55 9.07 -4.47
C SER A 115 -11.51 9.01 -2.94
N ARG A 116 -12.43 8.27 -2.31
CA ARG A 116 -12.43 8.06 -0.85
C ARG A 116 -11.20 7.26 -0.40
N ALA A 117 -10.80 6.25 -1.16
CA ALA A 117 -9.59 5.48 -0.93
C ALA A 117 -8.35 6.37 -1.00
N MET A 118 -8.25 7.22 -2.02
CA MET A 118 -7.13 8.16 -2.17
C MET A 118 -7.07 9.15 -0.99
N ALA A 119 -8.20 9.76 -0.61
CA ALA A 119 -8.24 10.68 0.52
C ALA A 119 -7.81 10.01 1.85
N SER A 120 -8.19 8.74 2.04
CA SER A 120 -7.82 7.95 3.22
C SER A 120 -6.33 7.62 3.23
N VAL A 121 -5.77 7.28 2.07
CA VAL A 121 -4.34 7.03 1.87
C VAL A 121 -3.51 8.30 2.10
N ASP A 122 -3.94 9.44 1.56
CA ASP A 122 -3.31 10.75 1.78
C ASP A 122 -3.28 11.13 3.25
N GLN A 123 -4.37 10.90 3.98
CA GLN A 123 -4.43 11.17 5.41
C GLN A 123 -3.38 10.36 6.19
N LEU A 124 -3.22 9.07 5.89
CA LEU A 124 -2.22 8.22 6.57
C LEU A 124 -0.79 8.70 6.29
N VAL A 125 -0.46 8.92 5.01
CA VAL A 125 0.89 9.36 4.64
C VAL A 125 1.22 10.72 5.23
N TRP A 126 0.25 11.64 5.28
CA TRP A 126 0.45 12.92 5.95
C TRP A 126 0.72 12.78 7.45
N GLN A 127 0.06 11.85 8.14
CA GLN A 127 0.33 11.57 9.56
C GLN A 127 1.74 10.99 9.77
N LEU A 128 2.18 10.10 8.89
CA LEU A 128 3.53 9.51 8.93
C LEU A 128 4.60 10.59 8.67
N ASN A 129 4.41 11.41 7.63
CA ASN A 129 5.33 12.48 7.25
C ASN A 129 5.43 13.57 8.33
N ARG A 130 4.35 13.89 9.05
CA ARG A 130 4.37 14.87 10.17
C ARG A 130 5.36 14.51 11.28
N LYS A 131 5.76 13.26 11.40
CA LYS A 131 6.74 12.78 12.38
C LYS A 131 8.16 12.62 11.79
N ASN A 132 8.40 13.13 10.57
CA ASN A 132 9.62 12.90 9.79
C ASN A 132 9.94 11.41 9.65
N LEU A 133 8.90 10.59 9.47
CA LEU A 133 9.04 9.18 9.16
C LEU A 133 8.95 9.04 7.64
#